data_AF-A0A059DWK8-F1
#
_entry.id   AF-A0A059DWK8-F1
#
_cell.length_a   1.000
_cell.length_b   1.000
_cell.length_c   1.000
_cell.angle_alpha   90.00
_cell.angle_beta   90.00
_cell.angle_gamma   90.00
#
_symmetry.space_group_name_H-M   'P 1'
#
loop_
_entity.id
_entity.type
_entity.pdbx_description
1 polymer ?
#
loop_
_entity_poly.entity_id
_entity_poly.type
_entity_poly.pdbx_seq_one_letter_code
_entity_poly.pdbx_strand_id
1 'polypeptide(L)'
;MSQPSIQSEIDGLKETLALEQQYLLAGRARETLALAEAKLSAMDALETAFGSLEPGSAPRAFQNDMVKIVSLAKENAVHFEAIQNGLRRAIGRMESQHANAYVGSYTQTGSQVAFTEVTGQFLKKA
;
A
#
# COMPACT_ATOMS: atom_id res chain seq x y z
N MET A 1 22.25 21.36 25.77
CA MET A 1 21.15 22.02 25.02
C MET A 1 20.68 21.09 23.89
N SER A 2 20.14 19.91 24.22
CA SER A 2 19.95 18.81 23.25
C SER A 2 18.49 18.32 23.14
N GLN A 3 17.57 18.90 23.91
CA GLN A 3 16.14 18.55 23.88
C GLN A 3 15.33 19.13 22.70
N PRO A 4 15.60 20.34 22.16
CA PRO A 4 14.77 20.87 21.08
C PRO A 4 14.98 20.11 19.75
N SER A 5 16.11 19.43 19.56
CA SER A 5 16.34 18.60 18.37
C SER A 5 15.45 17.35 18.38
N ILE A 6 15.40 16.61 19.49
CA ILE A 6 14.64 15.35 19.56
C ILE A 6 13.15 15.57 19.37
N GLN A 7 12.57 16.62 20.00
CA GLN A 7 11.16 16.92 19.78
C GLN A 7 10.88 17.28 18.32
N SER A 8 11.77 18.03 17.67
CA SER A 8 11.66 18.35 16.24
C SER A 8 11.69 17.08 15.38
N GLU A 9 12.57 16.12 15.68
CA GLU A 9 12.63 14.84 14.95
C GLU A 9 11.37 13.99 15.18
N ILE A 10 10.84 13.97 16.41
CA ILE A 10 9.58 13.30 16.75
C ILE A 10 8.43 13.89 15.92
N ASP A 11 8.33 15.21 15.87
CA ASP A 11 7.24 15.89 15.19
C ASP A 11 7.38 15.74 13.66
N GLY A 12 8.60 15.79 13.12
CA GLY A 12 8.87 15.51 11.70
C GLY A 12 8.48 14.08 11.29
N LEU A 13 8.79 13.07 12.12
CA LEU A 13 8.37 11.69 11.84
C LEU A 13 6.84 11.53 11.94
N LYS A 14 6.19 12.17 12.92
CA LYS A 14 4.73 12.16 13.04
C LYS A 14 4.06 12.80 11.83
N GLU A 15 4.55 13.94 11.36
CA GLU A 15 4.04 14.62 10.17
C GLU A 15 4.17 13.72 8.93
N THR A 16 5.34 13.09 8.77
CA THR A 16 5.58 12.15 7.67
C THR A 16 4.60 10.97 7.73
N LEU A 17 4.39 10.37 8.89
CA LEU A 17 3.43 9.27 9.05
C LEU A 17 1.97 9.72 8.87
N ALA A 18 1.62 10.95 9.25
CA ALA A 18 0.28 11.49 9.03
C ALA A 18 0.02 11.74 7.54
N LEU A 19 1.02 12.23 6.81
CA LEU A 19 0.94 12.39 5.36
C LEU A 19 0.84 11.02 4.64
N GLU A 20 1.61 10.04 5.11
CA GLU A 20 1.50 8.64 4.63
C GLU A 20 0.07 8.12 4.81
N GLN A 21 -0.53 8.34 6.00
CA GLN A 21 -1.91 7.93 6.28
C GLN A 21 -2.89 8.57 5.30
N GLN A 22 -2.75 9.86 5.01
CA GLN A 22 -3.60 10.56 4.05
C GLN A 22 -3.50 9.96 2.64
N TYR A 23 -2.28 9.64 2.17
CA TYR A 23 -2.09 8.99 0.88
C TYR A 23 -2.67 7.58 0.84
N LEU A 24 -2.49 6.81 1.91
CA LEU A 24 -3.06 5.46 2.02
C LEU A 24 -4.59 5.49 2.01
N LEU A 25 -5.22 6.37 2.79
CA LEU A 25 -6.68 6.53 2.80
C LEU A 25 -7.23 7.00 1.45
N ALA A 26 -6.45 7.81 0.71
CA ALA A 26 -6.81 8.25 -0.64
C ALA A 26 -6.51 7.21 -1.74
N GLY A 27 -5.94 6.04 -1.40
CA GLY A 27 -5.53 5.02 -2.38
C GLY A 27 -4.35 5.45 -3.28
N ARG A 28 -3.61 6.48 -2.86
CA ARG A 28 -2.48 7.08 -3.59
C ARG A 28 -1.18 6.33 -3.34
N ALA A 29 -1.10 5.12 -3.92
CA ALA A 29 0.02 4.20 -3.70
C ALA A 29 1.38 4.76 -4.19
N ARG A 30 1.39 5.53 -5.28
CA ARG A 30 2.61 6.12 -5.83
C ARG A 30 3.18 7.19 -4.91
N GLU A 31 2.33 8.05 -4.39
CA GLU A 31 2.69 9.12 -3.46
C GLU A 31 3.16 8.55 -2.12
N THR A 32 2.53 7.45 -1.67
CA THR A 32 3.00 6.69 -0.50
C THR A 32 4.43 6.17 -0.71
N LEU A 33 4.74 5.62 -1.90
CA LEU A 33 6.09 5.14 -2.22
C LEU A 33 7.10 6.29 -2.28
N ALA A 34 6.74 7.43 -2.86
CA ALA A 34 7.60 8.61 -2.93
C ALA A 34 7.97 9.15 -1.53
N LEU A 35 7.14 8.87 -0.52
CA LEU A 35 7.36 9.27 0.86
C LEU A 35 8.32 8.33 1.62
N ALA A 36 8.64 7.15 1.07
CA ALA A 36 9.43 6.13 1.76
C ALA A 36 10.84 6.63 2.13
N GLU A 37 11.50 7.36 1.22
CA GLU A 37 12.84 7.91 1.47
C GLU A 37 12.82 8.96 2.59
N ALA A 38 11.84 9.87 2.57
CA ALA A 38 11.67 10.87 3.62
C ALA A 38 11.37 10.21 4.98
N LYS A 39 10.55 9.16 5.00
CA LYS A 39 10.24 8.38 6.21
C LYS A 39 11.46 7.69 6.79
N LEU A 40 12.27 7.05 5.95
CA LEU A 40 13.52 6.42 6.40
C LEU A 40 14.50 7.45 6.95
N SER A 41 14.68 8.57 6.25
CA SER A 41 15.54 9.67 6.72
C SER A 41 15.09 10.23 8.08
N ALA A 42 13.79 10.43 8.28
CA ALA A 42 13.24 10.88 9.57
C ALA A 42 13.42 9.84 10.67
N MET A 43 13.34 8.54 10.36
CA MET A 43 13.61 7.48 11.32
C MET A 43 15.10 7.45 11.73
N ASP A 44 16.02 7.58 10.78
CA ASP A 44 17.46 7.60 11.04
C ASP A 44 17.87 8.84 11.86
N ALA A 45 17.28 10.00 11.55
CA ALA A 45 17.50 11.24 12.30
C ALA A 45 16.99 11.10 13.74
N LEU A 46 15.81 10.51 13.92
CA LEU A 46 15.25 10.26 15.24
C LEU A 46 16.09 9.26 16.05
N GLU A 47 16.54 8.17 15.42
CA GLU A 47 17.42 7.18 16.05
C GLU A 47 18.73 7.82 16.49
N THR A 48 19.36 8.61 15.62
CA THR A 48 20.58 9.35 15.93
C THR A 48 20.38 10.30 17.11
N ALA A 49 19.24 11.02 17.12
CA ALA A 49 18.91 11.96 18.18
C ALA A 49 18.72 11.26 19.53
N PHE A 50 18.05 10.10 19.57
CA PHE A 50 17.92 9.29 20.79
C PHE A 50 19.22 8.59 21.19
N GLY A 51 20.04 8.15 20.24
CA GLY A 51 21.34 7.53 20.50
C GLY A 51 22.34 8.45 21.20
N SER A 52 22.14 9.77 21.06
CA SER A 52 22.92 10.79 21.78
C SER A 52 22.49 11.02 23.22
N LEU A 53 21.38 10.41 23.66
CA LEU A 53 20.79 10.63 24.98
C LEU A 53 21.31 9.60 25.99
N GLU A 54 21.57 10.03 27.24
CA GLU A 54 21.96 9.06 28.27
C GLU A 54 20.79 8.12 28.63
N PRO A 55 21.04 6.80 28.76
CA PRO A 55 20.02 5.84 29.15
C PRO A 55 19.31 6.26 30.45
N GLY A 56 17.98 6.44 30.39
CA GLY A 56 17.16 6.84 31.54
C GLY A 56 16.92 8.34 31.70
N SER A 57 17.56 9.19 30.89
CA SER A 57 17.34 10.65 30.90
C SER A 57 16.18 11.12 30.02
N ALA A 58 15.55 10.20 29.27
CA ALA A 58 14.47 10.53 28.34
C ALA A 58 13.20 10.98 29.09
N PRO A 59 12.68 12.21 28.83
CA PRO A 59 11.40 12.66 29.35
C PRO A 59 10.26 11.68 29.03
N ARG A 60 9.35 11.48 29.99
CA ARG A 60 8.12 10.67 29.77
C ARG A 60 7.28 11.14 28.57
N ALA A 61 7.35 12.43 28.24
CA ALA A 61 6.68 12.98 27.06
C ALA A 61 7.13 12.28 25.76
N PHE A 62 8.43 12.05 25.59
CA PHE A 62 8.97 11.36 24.42
C PHE A 62 8.52 9.90 24.36
N GLN A 63 8.37 9.22 25.50
CA GLN A 63 7.84 7.86 25.54
C GLN A 63 6.40 7.81 25.02
N ASN A 64 5.55 8.73 25.47
CA ASN A 64 4.17 8.82 24.99
C ASN A 64 4.10 9.13 23.48
N ASP A 65 5.01 9.98 23.00
CA ASP A 65 5.09 10.31 21.58
C ASP A 65 5.58 9.15 20.71
N MET A 66 6.54 8.35 21.20
CA MET A 66 6.94 7.12 20.54
C MET A 66 5.82 6.10 20.48
N VAL A 67 5.01 5.97 21.54
CA VAL A 67 3.82 5.10 21.51
C VAL A 67 2.84 5.55 20.41
N LYS A 68 2.63 6.86 20.25
CA LYS A 68 1.78 7.40 19.17
C LYS A 68 2.35 7.11 17.79
N ILE A 69 3.66 7.32 17.60
CA ILE A 69 4.36 7.01 16.34
C ILE A 69 4.15 5.52 15.98
N VAL A 70 4.34 4.62 16.95
CA VAL A 70 4.13 3.18 16.75
C VAL A 70 2.67 2.86 16.42
N SER A 71 1.70 3.50 17.07
CA SER A 71 0.27 3.32 16.76
C SER A 71 -0.03 3.74 15.31
N LEU A 72 0.41 4.93 14.91
CA LEU A 72 0.19 5.47 13.58
C LEU A 72 0.85 4.61 12.50
N ALA A 73 2.08 4.15 12.74
CA ALA A 73 2.77 3.25 11.83
C ALA A 73 2.05 1.90 11.66
N LYS A 74 1.46 1.36 12.74
CA LYS A 74 0.65 0.13 12.68
C LYS A 74 -0.64 0.34 11.88
N GLU A 75 -1.33 1.46 12.08
CA GLU A 75 -2.53 1.82 11.32
C GLU A 75 -2.21 1.97 9.82
N ASN A 76 -1.12 2.66 9.48
CA ASN A 76 -0.65 2.80 8.10
C ASN A 76 -0.33 1.44 7.47
N ALA A 77 0.29 0.52 8.21
CA ALA A 77 0.58 -0.83 7.71
C ALA A 77 -0.71 -1.59 7.33
N VAL A 78 -1.76 -1.49 8.15
CA VAL A 78 -3.07 -2.11 7.86
C VAL A 78 -3.68 -1.52 6.58
N HIS A 79 -3.64 -0.21 6.41
CA HIS A 79 -4.14 0.43 5.19
C HIS A 79 -3.35 0.03 3.95
N PHE A 80 -2.02 -0.04 4.05
CA PHE A 80 -1.16 -0.46 2.96
C PHE A 80 -1.41 -1.91 2.54
N GLU A 81 -1.57 -2.82 3.51
CA GLU A 81 -1.94 -4.21 3.24
C GLU A 81 -3.30 -4.31 2.54
N ALA A 82 -4.28 -3.51 2.96
CA ALA A 82 -5.57 -3.44 2.31
C ALA A 82 -5.47 -3.00 0.84
N ILE A 83 -4.63 -2.00 0.53
CA ILE A 83 -4.35 -1.57 -0.85
C ILE A 83 -3.71 -2.70 -1.66
N GLN A 84 -2.69 -3.37 -1.12
CA GLN A 84 -2.03 -4.48 -1.81
C GLN A 84 -3.01 -5.62 -2.14
N ASN A 85 -3.86 -5.98 -1.17
CA ASN A 85 -4.90 -6.98 -1.36
C ASN A 85 -5.92 -6.56 -2.42
N GLY A 86 -6.30 -5.28 -2.44
CA GLY A 86 -7.16 -4.70 -3.48
C GLY A 86 -6.55 -4.79 -4.88
N LEU A 87 -5.26 -4.43 -5.01
CA LEU A 87 -4.52 -4.52 -6.28
C LEU A 87 -4.41 -5.97 -6.76
N ARG A 88 -4.03 -6.90 -5.89
CA ARG A 88 -3.94 -8.33 -6.24
C ARG A 88 -5.29 -8.87 -6.75
N ARG A 89 -6.40 -8.49 -6.11
CA ARG A 89 -7.76 -8.86 -6.56
C ARG A 89 -8.11 -8.21 -7.90
N ALA A 90 -7.72 -6.96 -8.14
CA ALA A 90 -7.96 -6.29 -9.40
C ALA A 90 -7.21 -6.95 -10.57
N ILE A 91 -5.94 -7.29 -10.37
CA ILE A 91 -5.13 -8.05 -11.33
C ILE A 91 -5.77 -9.41 -11.62
N GLY A 92 -6.13 -10.17 -10.59
CA GLY A 92 -6.79 -11.46 -10.77
C GLY A 92 -8.12 -11.36 -11.52
N ARG A 93 -8.90 -10.29 -11.33
CA ARG A 93 -10.11 -10.04 -12.13
C ARG A 93 -9.78 -9.79 -13.59
N MET A 94 -8.76 -8.98 -13.89
CA MET A 94 -8.35 -8.73 -15.28
C MET A 94 -7.88 -10.01 -15.97
N GLU A 95 -7.02 -10.79 -15.31
CA GLU A 95 -6.56 -12.10 -15.82
C GLU A 95 -7.74 -13.06 -16.05
N SER A 96 -8.69 -13.11 -15.10
CA SER A 96 -9.89 -13.94 -15.24
C SER A 96 -10.85 -13.44 -16.33
N GLN A 97 -10.93 -12.13 -16.60
CA GLN A 97 -11.73 -11.60 -17.72
C GLN A 97 -11.12 -11.95 -19.07
N HIS A 98 -9.78 -11.97 -19.17
CA HIS A 98 -9.11 -12.50 -20.36
C HIS A 98 -9.35 -14.01 -20.54
N ALA A 99 -9.45 -14.77 -19.46
CA ALA A 99 -9.79 -16.20 -19.50
C ALA A 99 -11.30 -16.47 -19.76
N ASN A 100 -12.19 -15.60 -19.26
CA ASN A 100 -13.64 -15.73 -19.36
C ASN A 100 -14.25 -14.99 -20.57
N ALA A 101 -13.43 -14.45 -21.48
CA ALA A 101 -13.86 -13.99 -22.80
C ALA A 101 -14.28 -15.16 -23.75
N TYR A 102 -14.74 -16.27 -23.18
CA TYR A 102 -15.56 -17.27 -23.84
C TYR A 102 -16.94 -16.63 -24.09
N VAL A 103 -17.07 -15.97 -25.23
CA VAL A 103 -18.38 -15.55 -25.73
C VAL A 103 -19.15 -16.82 -26.03
N GLY A 104 -20.12 -17.16 -25.17
CA GLY A 104 -20.99 -18.30 -25.36
C GLY A 104 -21.83 -18.14 -26.63
N SER A 105 -21.31 -18.59 -27.76
CA SER A 105 -22.15 -18.98 -28.89
C SER A 105 -22.79 -20.31 -28.51
N TYR A 106 -24.02 -20.24 -28.03
CA TYR A 106 -24.84 -21.44 -27.91
C TYR A 106 -25.12 -21.93 -29.32
N THR A 107 -24.63 -23.13 -29.64
CA THR A 107 -25.15 -23.87 -30.79
C THR A 107 -26.61 -24.22 -30.53
N GLN A 108 -27.40 -24.51 -31.58
CA GLN A 108 -28.83 -24.85 -31.48
C GLN A 108 -29.12 -26.05 -30.54
N THR A 109 -28.09 -26.78 -30.10
CA THR A 109 -28.13 -27.92 -29.18
C THR A 109 -27.64 -27.61 -27.76
N GLY A 110 -27.28 -26.35 -27.44
CA GLY A 110 -26.97 -25.91 -26.07
C GLY A 110 -25.54 -26.18 -25.57
N SER A 111 -24.65 -26.70 -26.41
CA SER A 111 -23.25 -26.94 -26.03
C SER A 111 -22.42 -25.65 -26.16
N GLN A 112 -21.66 -25.30 -25.11
CA GLN A 112 -20.68 -24.20 -25.12
C GLN A 112 -19.47 -24.57 -25.99
N VAL A 113 -19.11 -23.71 -26.95
CA VAL A 113 -17.95 -23.94 -27.82
C VAL A 113 -16.85 -22.94 -27.53
N ALA A 114 -15.64 -23.49 -27.38
CA ALA A 114 -14.38 -22.78 -27.28
C ALA A 114 -13.95 -22.15 -28.59
N PHE A 115 -13.73 -20.83 -28.63
CA PHE A 115 -13.11 -20.21 -29.80
C PHE A 115 -11.64 -20.64 -30.01
N THR A 116 -10.96 -21.16 -28.98
CA THR A 116 -9.58 -21.65 -29.08
C THR A 116 -9.42 -22.88 -29.98
N GLU A 117 -10.50 -23.58 -30.32
CA GLU A 117 -10.50 -24.73 -31.23
C GLU A 117 -11.18 -24.46 -32.59
N VAL A 118 -11.60 -23.22 -32.87
CA VAL A 118 -12.27 -22.88 -34.14
C VAL A 118 -11.24 -22.55 -35.22
N THR A 119 -10.51 -23.57 -35.67
CA THR A 119 -9.88 -23.54 -37.00
C THR A 119 -10.96 -23.78 -38.07
N GLY A 120 -11.58 -22.69 -38.54
CA GLY A 120 -12.20 -22.56 -39.85
C GLY A 120 -13.36 -23.50 -40.19
N GLN A 121 -14.60 -22.99 -40.11
CA GLN A 121 -15.63 -23.21 -41.14
C GLN A 121 -16.88 -22.37 -40.81
N PHE A 122 -16.81 -21.06 -41.02
CA PHE A 122 -18.02 -20.26 -41.25
C PHE A 122 -18.39 -20.39 -42.74
N LEU A 123 -19.07 -21.49 -43.10
CA LEU A 123 -19.74 -21.57 -44.39
C LEU A 123 -20.90 -20.57 -44.39
N LYS A 124 -20.70 -19.49 -45.15
CA LYS A 124 -21.74 -18.58 -45.66
C LYS A 124 -22.96 -19.40 -46.11
N LYS A 125 -24.16 -18.95 -45.72
CA LYS A 125 -25.38 -19.27 -46.48
C LYS A 125 -26.07 -18.00 -46.91
N ALA A 126 -26.34 -17.99 -48.22
CA ALA A 126 -27.17 -17.08 -48.99
C ALA A 126 -28.64 -17.19 -48.60
#